data_AF-A0A2E8XB09-F1
#
_entry.id   AF-A0A2E8XB09-F1
#
_cell.length_a   1.000
_cell.length_b   1.000
_cell.length_c   1.000
_cell.angle_alpha   90.00
_cell.angle_beta   90.00
_cell.angle_gamma   90.00
#
_symmetry.space_group_name_H-M   'P 1'
#
loop_
_entity.id
_entity.type
_entity.pdbx_description
1 polymer ?
#
loop_
_entity_poly.entity_id
_entity_poly.type
_entity_poly.pdbx_seq_one_letter_code
_entity_poly.pdbx_strand_id
1 'polypeptide(L)' 'FFINKNEVEELFLVPFDFFLDTKNMQYHKFILSNEDRGYFAAPYGPYYIWGATARIIKCFVEKYHN' A
#
# COMPACT_ATOMS: atom_id res chain seq x y z
N PHE A 1 10.21 18.90 5.07
CA PHE A 1 8.89 18.91 4.41
C PHE A 1 8.05 19.99 5.06
N PHE A 2 7.44 20.89 4.27
CA PHE A 2 6.41 21.79 4.78
C PHE A 2 5.06 21.13 4.52
N ILE A 3 4.26 20.91 5.57
CA ILE A 3 3.00 20.18 5.49
C ILE A 3 1.85 21.18 5.59
N ASN A 4 0.95 21.16 4.61
CA ASN A 4 -0.32 21.86 4.69
C ASN A 4 -1.26 21.09 5.63
N LYS A 5 -1.40 21.56 6.87
CA LYS A 5 -2.19 20.89 7.91
C LYS A 5 -3.70 20.88 7.65
N ASN A 6 -4.19 21.67 6.68
CA ASN A 6 -5.60 21.63 6.28
C ASN A 6 -5.94 20.42 5.41
N GLU A 7 -4.93 19.77 4.84
CA GLU A 7 -5.09 18.62 3.92
C GLU A 7 -4.37 17.37 4.44
N VAL A 8 -3.24 17.54 5.13
CA VAL A 8 -2.36 16.45 5.53
C VAL A 8 -2.14 16.48 7.04
N GLU A 9 -2.60 15.42 7.70
CA GLU A 9 -2.47 15.24 9.14
C GLU A 9 -1.03 14.85 9.54
N GLU A 10 -0.41 13.93 8.81
CA GLU A 10 0.89 13.37 9.16
C GLU A 10 1.73 13.04 7.91
N LEU A 11 3.06 13.09 8.08
CA LEU A 11 4.03 12.54 7.15
C LEU A 11 4.80 11.41 7.84
N PHE A 12 4.86 10.24 7.21
CA PHE A 12 5.65 9.11 7.65
C PHE A 12 6.46 8.52 6.51
N LEU A 13 7.51 7.76 6.86
CA LEU A 13 8.40 7.10 5.91
C LEU A 13 8.39 5.60 6.15
N VAL A 14 8.46 4.84 5.07
CA VAL A 14 8.60 3.39 5.11
C VAL A 14 9.87 3.03 4.34
N PRO A 15 10.78 2.22 4.93
CA PRO A 15 11.97 1.77 4.21
C PRO A 15 11.57 1.06 2.91
N PHE A 16 12.26 1.34 1.81
CA PHE A 16 11.87 0.74 0.53
C PHE A 16 11.98 -0.79 0.54
N ASP A 17 12.99 -1.34 1.21
CA ASP A 17 13.19 -2.79 1.37
C ASP A 17 12.00 -3.50 2.02
N PHE A 18 11.19 -2.78 2.82
CA PHE A 18 9.95 -3.33 3.36
C PHE A 18 8.98 -3.78 2.25
N PHE A 19 8.87 -3.00 1.17
CA PHE A 19 8.00 -3.32 0.06
C PHE A 19 8.58 -4.36 -0.91
N LEU A 20 9.90 -4.58 -0.87
CA LEU A 20 10.56 -5.62 -1.68
C LEU A 20 10.28 -7.03 -1.13
N ASP A 21 10.05 -7.18 0.17
CA ASP A 21 9.58 -8.45 0.74
C ASP A 21 8.09 -8.65 0.41
N THR A 22 7.82 -9.59 -0.50
CA THR A 22 6.45 -9.91 -0.94
C THR A 22 5.52 -10.35 0.19
N LYS A 23 6.05 -10.83 1.32
CA LYS A 23 5.25 -11.20 2.50
C LYS A 23 4.57 -10.00 3.17
N ASN A 24 5.12 -8.80 2.99
CA ASN A 24 4.55 -7.58 3.56
C ASN A 24 3.39 -7.03 2.71
N MET A 25 3.18 -7.54 1.50
CA MET A 25 2.06 -7.16 0.64
C MET A 25 0.94 -8.23 0.70
N GLN A 26 -0.19 -7.86 1.29
CA GLN A 26 -1.35 -8.71 1.48
C GLN A 26 -2.41 -8.42 0.41
N TYR A 27 -3.10 -9.45 -0.08
CA TYR A 27 -4.28 -9.31 -0.94
C TYR A 27 -5.54 -9.76 -0.21
N HIS A 28 -6.43 -8.81 0.07
CA HIS A 28 -7.71 -9.09 0.72
C HIS A 28 -8.80 -9.27 -0.34
N LYS A 29 -9.38 -10.47 -0.40
CA LYS A 29 -10.50 -10.80 -1.28
C LYS A 29 -11.83 -10.57 -0.59
N PHE A 30 -12.81 -10.07 -1.32
CA PHE A 30 -14.19 -9.96 -0.88
C PHE A 30 -15.13 -10.04 -2.08
N ILE A 31 -16.34 -10.52 -1.86
CA ILE A 31 -17.36 -10.62 -2.90
C ILE A 31 -18.19 -9.35 -2.88
N LEU A 32 -18.26 -8.66 -4.01
CA LEU A 32 -19.14 -7.52 -4.21
C LEU A 32 -20.00 -7.78 -5.45
N SER A 33 -21.32 -7.86 -5.27
CA SER A 33 -22.27 -8.04 -6.39
C SER A 33 -22.00 -9.27 -7.27
N ASN A 34 -21.63 -10.40 -6.66
CA ASN A 34 -21.23 -11.65 -7.32
C ASN A 34 -19.92 -11.57 -8.15
N GLU A 35 -19.19 -10.47 -8.06
CA GLU A 35 -17.84 -10.35 -8.61
C GLU A 35 -16.80 -10.49 -7.50
N ASP A 36 -15.77 -11.28 -7.76
CA ASP A 36 -14.58 -11.33 -6.92
C ASP A 36 -13.81 -10.03 -7.05
N ARG A 37 -13.80 -9.23 -5.99
CA ARG A 37 -12.97 -8.04 -5.88
C ARG A 37 -11.94 -8.22 -4.77
N GLY A 38 -10.95 -7.34 -4.79
CA GLY A 38 -9.96 -7.32 -3.72
C GLY A 38 -9.08 -6.09 -3.80
N TYR A 39 -8.38 -5.84 -2.71
CA TYR A 39 -7.42 -4.76 -2.61
C TYR A 39 -6.11 -5.27 -2.02
N PHE A 40 -5.03 -4.59 -2.39
CA PHE A 40 -3.76 -4.80 -1.73
C PHE A 40 -3.66 -3.95 -0.48
N ALA A 41 -2.94 -4.45 0.52
CA ALA A 41 -2.58 -3.74 1.73
C ALA A 41 -1.16 -4.10 2.16
N ALA A 42 -0.44 -3.14 2.74
CA ALA A 42 0.87 -3.32 3.32
C ALA A 42 0.86 -2.68 4.73
N PRO A 43 0.47 -3.43 5.78
CA PRO A 43 0.45 -2.92 7.14
C PRO A 43 1.89 -2.66 7.64
N TYR A 44 2.16 -1.45 8.11
CA TYR A 44 3.48 -1.04 8.62
C TYR A 44 3.33 -0.30 9.95
N GLY A 45 3.59 -0.99 11.06
CA GLY A 45 3.39 -0.42 12.40
C GLY A 45 1.94 0.07 12.58
N PRO A 46 1.72 1.36 12.93
CA PRO A 46 0.38 1.92 13.06
C PRO A 46 -0.28 2.27 11.72
N TYR A 47 0.46 2.23 10.60
CA TYR A 47 -0.03 2.65 9.29
C TYR A 47 -0.56 1.47 8.49
N TYR A 48 -1.76 1.63 7.93
CA TYR A 48 -2.35 0.65 7.04
C TYR A 48 -2.38 1.22 5.63
N ILE A 49 -1.40 0.85 4.79
CA ILE A 49 -1.25 1.37 3.42
C ILE A 49 -2.05 0.45 2.49
N TRP A 50 -3.12 0.93 1.86
CA TRP A 50 -4.05 0.05 1.15
C TRP A 50 -4.63 0.69 -0.13
N GLY A 51 -5.43 -0.10 -0.85
CA GLY A 51 -6.20 0.37 -2.00
C GLY A 51 -5.31 0.80 -3.16
N ALA A 52 -5.61 1.97 -3.75
CA ALA A 52 -4.91 2.49 -4.92
C ALA A 52 -3.41 2.70 -4.64
N THR A 53 -3.05 3.22 -3.47
CA THR A 53 -1.66 3.46 -3.09
C THR A 53 -0.85 2.17 -3.02
N ALA A 54 -1.37 1.14 -2.33
CA ALA A 54 -0.72 -0.15 -2.24
C ALA A 54 -0.59 -0.83 -3.63
N ARG A 55 -1.59 -0.66 -4.50
CA ARG A 55 -1.54 -1.17 -5.88
C ARG A 55 -0.43 -0.50 -6.69
N ILE A 56 -0.28 0.82 -6.61
CA ILE A 56 0.77 1.57 -7.30
C ILE A 56 2.15 1.10 -6.82
N ILE A 57 2.35 0.99 -5.51
CA ILE A 57 3.62 0.50 -4.92
C ILE A 57 3.92 -0.93 -5.39
N LYS A 58 2.92 -1.82 -5.38
CA LYS A 58 3.08 -3.21 -5.85
C LYS A 58 3.56 -3.26 -7.30
N CYS A 59 2.92 -2.51 -8.20
CA CYS A 59 3.31 -2.44 -9.61
C CYS A 59 4.70 -1.83 -9.80
N PHE A 60 5.10 -0.86 -8.96
CA PHE A 60 6.44 -0.29 -8.99
C PHE A 60 7.50 -1.32 -8.59
N VAL A 61 7.31 -2.01 -7.47
CA VAL A 61 8.24 -3.04 -6.98
C VAL A 61 8.35 -4.23 -7.95
N GLU A 62 7.24 -4.68 -8.53
CA GLU A 62 7.25 -5.73 -9.56
C GLU A 62 8.11 -5.36 -10.77
N LYS A 63 8.14 -4.08 -11.14
CA LYS A 63 8.99 -3.60 -12.24
C LYS A 63 10.45 -3.40 -11.82
N TYR A 64 10.70 -2.98 -10.59
CA TYR A 64 12.06 -2.73 -10.09
C TYR A 64 12.93 -4.00 -10.09
N HIS A 65 12.33 -5.18 -9.92
CA HIS A 65 13.04 -6.45 -9.94
C HIS A 65 13.36 -7.01 -11.35
N ASN A 66 12.89 -6.36 -12.42
CA ASN A 66 13.17 -6.73 -13.82
C ASN A 66 14.25 -5.82 -14.43
#